data_AF-A0AA95I101-F1
#
_entry.id   AF-A0AA95I101-F1
#
_cell.length_a   1.000
_cell.length_b   1.000
_cell.length_c   1.000
_cell.angle_alpha   90.00
_cell.angle_beta   90.00
_cell.angle_gamma   90.00
#
_symmetry.space_group_name_H-M   'P 1'
#
loop_
_entity.id
_entity.type
_entity.pdbx_description
1 polymer ?
#
loop_
_entity_poly.entity_id
_entity_poly.type
_entity_poly.pdbx_seq_one_letter_code
_entity_poly.pdbx_strand_id
1 'polypeptide(L)'
;MTKVMTKEESSTNDQTIMVSTRGDSFNKKKNELKAFSEKLPKESELPSVPVTGGLFGWFNYDVTGSDLNRLTESIQDKMIDQNKVLVRTIQEFNTIYDTFSALDKEYIQGILVSLKAAEEANAKALKGIEGVEVNQNEIKQMINQQKKVIQVLQSFKEKVERIEHLTDVDTIFAIYSTMQENVTAIEAKIEAQDQTLTVLTDETKSLLSSQSDFQDHLNQLKVNQVSQFQTVKQLVSHQNHNISKIEAKIEGQDQTLADLTDETKSLLSSQSDFQDHLNQLKESQVSQFQTVKQLVSHQNYNISKIEANITENKADIEILNKEVAGQGEKLGVLKKLFHEDIQTLSEKVVRNHSEFEAKLASTTNEVSKNNTSYENAMKELNVGMEQQAKSMSSYFESELSKVKDEIKELNLLTVSLSKELKNTRVFSFASIAITCVLVLLIMSEVL
;
A
#
# COMPACT_ATOMS: atom_id res chain seq x y z
N MET A 1 -11.17 -128.11 -3.16
CA MET A 1 -11.07 -129.58 -3.21
C MET A 1 -12.46 -130.16 -2.95
N THR A 2 -13.19 -130.49 -4.01
CA THR A 2 -14.45 -131.23 -3.92
C THR A 2 -14.18 -132.58 -4.56
N LYS A 3 -14.07 -133.62 -3.72
CA LYS A 3 -13.62 -134.96 -4.08
C LYS A 3 -14.80 -135.73 -4.68
N VAL A 4 -14.82 -135.91 -5.99
CA VAL A 4 -15.75 -136.80 -6.69
C VAL A 4 -15.21 -138.22 -6.56
N MET A 5 -15.96 -139.10 -5.89
CA MET A 5 -15.67 -140.53 -5.82
C MET A 5 -16.10 -141.21 -7.12
N THR A 6 -15.16 -141.89 -7.77
CA THR A 6 -15.37 -142.64 -9.01
C THR A 6 -15.98 -144.01 -8.74
N LYS A 7 -16.94 -144.36 -9.60
CA LYS A 7 -17.90 -145.46 -9.55
C LYS A 7 -17.30 -146.80 -10.00
N GLU A 8 -16.06 -147.09 -9.62
CA GLU A 8 -15.31 -148.27 -10.12
C GLU A 8 -15.19 -149.42 -9.11
N GLU A 9 -15.40 -149.18 -7.81
CA GLU A 9 -15.17 -150.22 -6.77
C GLU A 9 -16.35 -151.19 -6.54
N SER A 10 -17.52 -150.99 -7.15
CA SER A 10 -18.70 -151.86 -6.91
C SER A 10 -18.91 -152.98 -7.94
N SER A 11 -18.11 -153.07 -9.01
CA SER A 11 -18.36 -154.05 -10.09
C SER A 11 -17.53 -155.32 -10.01
N THR A 12 -16.39 -155.29 -9.31
CA THR A 12 -15.44 -156.40 -9.20
C THR A 12 -15.81 -157.42 -8.12
N ASN A 13 -16.57 -157.02 -7.09
CA ASN A 13 -16.89 -157.90 -5.96
C ASN A 13 -17.99 -158.93 -6.31
N ASP A 14 -19.00 -158.54 -7.09
CA ASP A 14 -20.12 -159.42 -7.47
C ASP A 14 -19.75 -160.48 -8.52
N GLN A 15 -18.77 -160.21 -9.39
CA GLN A 15 -18.30 -161.20 -10.38
C GLN A 15 -17.45 -162.31 -9.73
N THR A 16 -16.70 -161.98 -8.68
CA THR A 16 -15.82 -162.93 -7.98
C THR A 16 -16.62 -163.93 -7.13
N ILE A 17 -17.73 -163.49 -6.52
CA ILE A 17 -18.59 -164.33 -5.68
C ILE A 17 -19.39 -165.35 -6.52
N MET A 18 -19.72 -165.01 -7.78
CA MET A 18 -20.49 -165.89 -8.67
C MET A 18 -19.69 -167.02 -9.32
N VAL A 19 -18.35 -166.94 -9.37
CA VAL A 19 -17.51 -168.01 -9.92
C VAL A 19 -17.19 -169.06 -8.86
N SER A 20 -17.01 -168.66 -7.60
CA SER A 20 -16.60 -169.58 -6.52
C SER A 20 -17.71 -170.57 -6.12
N THR A 21 -18.98 -170.13 -6.12
CA THR A 21 -20.11 -171.00 -5.71
C THR A 21 -20.47 -172.07 -6.76
N ARG A 22 -20.06 -171.90 -8.02
CA ARG A 22 -20.36 -172.83 -9.14
C ARG A 22 -19.42 -174.03 -9.21
N GLY A 23 -18.16 -173.88 -8.77
CA GLY A 23 -17.18 -174.98 -8.77
C GLY A 23 -17.44 -176.04 -7.69
N ASP A 24 -18.02 -175.63 -6.57
CA ASP A 24 -18.20 -176.49 -5.39
C ASP A 24 -19.23 -177.60 -5.62
N SER A 25 -20.33 -177.30 -6.32
CA SER A 25 -21.37 -178.31 -6.62
C SER A 25 -20.89 -179.38 -7.60
N PHE A 26 -20.09 -179.00 -8.60
CA PHE A 26 -19.50 -179.94 -9.56
C PHE A 26 -18.48 -180.85 -8.89
N ASN A 27 -17.57 -180.27 -8.10
CA ASN A 27 -16.55 -181.02 -7.39
C ASN A 27 -17.16 -182.01 -6.38
N LYS A 28 -18.25 -181.64 -5.71
CA LYS A 28 -18.98 -182.52 -4.80
C LYS A 28 -19.53 -183.76 -5.52
N LYS A 29 -20.31 -183.58 -6.60
CA LYS A 29 -20.88 -184.72 -7.35
C LYS A 29 -19.82 -185.59 -8.03
N LYS A 30 -18.73 -185.00 -8.53
CA LYS A 30 -17.57 -185.73 -9.06
C LYS A 30 -16.95 -186.67 -8.01
N ASN A 31 -16.83 -186.22 -6.77
CA ASN A 31 -16.27 -187.01 -5.68
C ASN A 31 -17.20 -188.14 -5.23
N GLU A 32 -18.52 -187.90 -5.20
CA GLU A 32 -19.54 -188.92 -4.94
C GLU A 32 -19.46 -190.07 -5.97
N LEU A 33 -19.35 -189.75 -7.26
CA LEU A 33 -19.19 -190.73 -8.33
C LEU A 33 -17.89 -191.57 -8.19
N LYS A 34 -16.78 -190.92 -7.83
CA LYS A 34 -15.49 -191.61 -7.62
C LYS A 34 -15.56 -192.63 -6.48
N ALA A 35 -16.18 -192.26 -5.36
CA ALA A 35 -16.29 -193.13 -4.17
C ALA A 35 -17.11 -194.40 -4.42
N PHE A 36 -18.05 -194.36 -5.38
CA PHE A 36 -18.85 -195.52 -5.77
C PHE A 36 -18.09 -196.49 -6.68
N SER A 37 -17.32 -195.98 -7.65
CA SER A 37 -16.51 -196.81 -8.57
C SER A 37 -15.58 -197.78 -7.83
N GLU A 38 -15.15 -197.41 -6.63
CA GLU A 38 -14.23 -198.20 -5.80
C GLU A 38 -14.93 -199.34 -5.01
N LYS A 39 -16.26 -199.38 -4.98
CA LYS A 39 -17.07 -200.31 -4.15
C LYS A 39 -17.82 -201.39 -4.93
N LEU A 40 -17.54 -201.58 -6.22
CA LEU A 40 -18.20 -202.61 -7.02
C LEU A 40 -17.72 -204.02 -6.63
N PRO A 41 -18.61 -204.94 -6.25
CA PRO A 41 -18.23 -206.29 -5.81
C PRO A 41 -17.75 -207.18 -6.97
N LYS A 42 -16.86 -208.13 -6.69
CA LYS A 42 -16.38 -209.17 -7.62
C LYS A 42 -17.33 -210.38 -7.66
N GLU A 43 -17.38 -211.06 -8.81
CA GLU A 43 -18.23 -212.22 -9.10
C GLU A 43 -18.16 -213.33 -8.04
N SER A 44 -19.28 -214.02 -7.83
CA SER A 44 -19.38 -215.15 -6.91
C SER A 44 -19.98 -216.36 -7.61
N GLU A 45 -19.36 -217.52 -7.42
CA GLU A 45 -19.82 -218.80 -7.96
C GLU A 45 -21.07 -219.32 -7.25
N LEU A 46 -21.86 -220.12 -7.98
CA LEU A 46 -23.11 -220.71 -7.48
C LEU A 46 -22.82 -221.95 -6.61
N PRO A 47 -23.53 -222.12 -5.49
CA PRO A 47 -23.35 -223.28 -4.61
C PRO A 47 -23.89 -224.59 -5.24
N SER A 48 -23.53 -225.74 -4.65
CA SER A 48 -23.99 -227.08 -5.08
C SER A 48 -24.21 -228.02 -3.89
N VAL A 49 -24.74 -229.24 -4.13
CA VAL A 49 -25.12 -230.23 -3.10
C VAL A 49 -24.01 -231.25 -2.76
N PRO A 50 -24.04 -231.92 -1.59
CA PRO A 50 -23.01 -232.87 -1.14
C PRO A 50 -23.08 -234.24 -1.86
N VAL A 51 -21.97 -235.01 -1.86
CA VAL A 51 -21.81 -236.23 -2.71
C VAL A 51 -21.28 -237.53 -2.05
N THR A 52 -21.02 -237.64 -0.74
CA THR A 52 -20.48 -238.91 -0.14
C THR A 52 -20.92 -239.22 1.30
N GLY A 53 -21.10 -240.52 1.66
CA GLY A 53 -21.46 -241.00 3.02
C GLY A 53 -21.47 -242.53 3.24
N GLY A 54 -20.98 -243.01 4.41
CA GLY A 54 -20.99 -244.43 4.86
C GLY A 54 -19.61 -245.00 5.30
N LEU A 55 -19.57 -245.95 6.26
CA LEU A 55 -18.35 -246.44 6.93
C LEU A 55 -17.28 -246.91 5.92
N PHE A 56 -16.21 -246.13 5.82
CA PHE A 56 -15.07 -246.29 4.89
C PHE A 56 -15.42 -246.31 3.39
N GLY A 57 -16.51 -245.65 2.98
CA GLY A 57 -16.75 -245.27 1.58
C GLY A 57 -17.28 -246.38 0.68
N TRP A 58 -17.90 -247.42 1.24
CA TRP A 58 -18.39 -248.56 0.45
C TRP A 58 -19.84 -248.42 -0.05
N PHE A 59 -20.50 -247.28 0.19
CA PHE A 59 -21.85 -247.00 -0.27
C PHE A 59 -21.99 -245.56 -0.77
N ASN A 60 -22.92 -245.34 -1.72
CA ASN A 60 -23.25 -244.01 -2.25
C ASN A 60 -24.22 -243.25 -1.33
N TYR A 61 -24.13 -241.91 -1.35
CA TYR A 61 -25.01 -240.99 -0.60
C TYR A 61 -26.08 -240.40 -1.51
N ASP A 62 -27.34 -240.69 -1.21
CA ASP A 62 -28.46 -240.08 -1.91
C ASP A 62 -28.75 -238.68 -1.36
N VAL A 63 -28.75 -237.69 -2.25
CA VAL A 63 -29.05 -236.28 -1.94
C VAL A 63 -30.45 -236.18 -1.32
N THR A 64 -30.55 -235.46 -0.21
CA THR A 64 -31.81 -235.33 0.53
C THR A 64 -32.62 -234.11 0.08
N GLY A 65 -33.92 -234.11 0.38
CA GLY A 65 -34.76 -232.92 0.18
C GLY A 65 -34.27 -231.68 0.95
N SER A 66 -33.49 -231.85 2.03
CA SER A 66 -32.89 -230.74 2.78
C SER A 66 -31.75 -230.06 2.02
N ASP A 67 -30.95 -230.83 1.26
CA ASP A 67 -29.82 -230.32 0.49
C ASP A 67 -30.28 -229.44 -0.68
N LEU A 68 -31.37 -229.84 -1.32
CA LEU A 68 -32.04 -229.07 -2.38
C LEU A 68 -32.65 -227.76 -1.85
N ASN A 69 -33.28 -227.79 -0.68
CA ASN A 69 -33.80 -226.57 -0.05
C ASN A 69 -32.68 -225.58 0.27
N ARG A 70 -31.55 -226.05 0.82
CA ARG A 70 -30.39 -225.21 1.13
C ARG A 70 -29.76 -224.58 -0.12
N LEU A 71 -29.66 -225.34 -1.21
CA LEU A 71 -29.19 -224.81 -2.49
C LEU A 71 -30.13 -223.72 -3.03
N THR A 72 -31.43 -223.96 -2.98
CA THR A 72 -32.45 -223.00 -3.43
C THR A 72 -32.38 -221.70 -2.65
N GLU A 73 -32.27 -221.77 -1.32
CA GLU A 73 -32.14 -220.60 -0.44
C GLU A 73 -30.88 -219.79 -0.76
N SER A 74 -29.72 -220.45 -0.95
CA SER A 74 -28.49 -219.75 -1.34
C SER A 74 -28.55 -219.11 -2.72
N ILE A 75 -29.22 -219.73 -3.70
CA ILE A 75 -29.43 -219.12 -5.03
C ILE A 75 -30.32 -217.88 -4.90
N GLN A 76 -31.38 -217.98 -4.09
CA GLN A 76 -32.34 -216.89 -3.88
C GLN A 76 -31.67 -215.68 -3.22
N ASP A 77 -30.86 -215.90 -2.18
CA ASP A 77 -30.06 -214.86 -1.54
C ASP A 77 -29.11 -214.19 -2.54
N LYS A 78 -28.49 -214.98 -3.44
CA LYS A 78 -27.61 -214.45 -4.48
C LYS A 78 -28.32 -213.55 -5.49
N MET A 79 -29.51 -213.95 -5.92
CA MET A 79 -30.33 -213.14 -6.82
C MET A 79 -30.78 -211.82 -6.17
N ILE A 80 -31.12 -211.85 -4.88
CA ILE A 80 -31.47 -210.64 -4.11
C ILE A 80 -30.28 -209.68 -4.06
N ASP A 81 -29.09 -210.19 -3.81
CA ASP A 81 -27.88 -209.37 -3.74
C ASP A 81 -27.52 -208.76 -5.11
N GLN A 82 -27.66 -209.51 -6.20
CA GLN A 82 -27.49 -208.96 -7.56
C GLN A 82 -28.50 -207.86 -7.89
N ASN A 83 -29.76 -208.01 -7.49
CA ASN A 83 -30.78 -206.98 -7.70
C ASN A 83 -30.46 -205.68 -6.93
N LYS A 84 -29.94 -205.78 -5.69
CA LYS A 84 -29.47 -204.62 -4.93
C LYS A 84 -28.34 -203.88 -5.65
N VAL A 85 -27.41 -204.62 -6.29
CA VAL A 85 -26.33 -204.02 -7.08
C VAL A 85 -26.89 -203.30 -8.31
N LEU A 86 -27.80 -203.92 -9.05
CA LEU A 86 -28.41 -203.33 -10.25
C LEU A 86 -29.14 -202.00 -9.94
N VAL A 87 -29.94 -201.97 -8.86
CA VAL A 87 -30.64 -200.75 -8.42
C VAL A 87 -29.66 -199.63 -8.06
N ARG A 88 -28.57 -199.93 -7.36
CA ARG A 88 -27.51 -198.95 -7.07
C ARG A 88 -26.88 -198.41 -8.35
N THR A 89 -26.54 -199.28 -9.31
CA THR A 89 -25.98 -198.86 -10.59
C THR A 89 -26.91 -197.91 -11.35
N ILE A 90 -28.23 -198.19 -11.38
CA ILE A 90 -29.22 -197.31 -12.04
C ILE A 90 -29.31 -195.94 -11.33
N GLN A 91 -29.33 -195.90 -10.00
CA GLN A 91 -29.35 -194.64 -9.25
C GLN A 91 -28.13 -193.78 -9.56
N GLU A 92 -26.95 -194.39 -9.70
CA GLU A 92 -25.72 -193.66 -9.99
C GLU A 92 -25.64 -193.16 -11.44
N PHE A 93 -26.26 -193.83 -12.40
CA PHE A 93 -26.41 -193.28 -13.76
C PHE A 93 -27.22 -191.97 -13.78
N ASN A 94 -28.19 -191.82 -12.89
CA ASN A 94 -28.91 -190.55 -12.72
C ASN A 94 -28.00 -189.47 -12.10
N THR A 95 -27.14 -189.82 -11.14
CA THR A 95 -26.13 -188.90 -10.59
C THR A 95 -25.19 -188.38 -11.69
N ILE A 96 -24.76 -189.25 -12.61
CA ILE A 96 -23.93 -188.87 -13.76
C ILE A 96 -24.66 -187.87 -14.67
N TYR A 97 -25.92 -188.16 -15.03
CA TYR A 97 -26.74 -187.29 -15.88
C TYR A 97 -26.92 -185.90 -15.27
N ASP A 98 -27.27 -185.82 -13.98
CA ASP A 98 -27.43 -184.55 -13.28
C ASP A 98 -26.12 -183.74 -13.23
N THR A 99 -24.99 -184.43 -13.10
CA THR A 99 -23.67 -183.78 -13.08
C THR A 99 -23.34 -183.13 -14.42
N PHE A 100 -23.65 -183.80 -15.53
CA PHE A 100 -23.46 -183.24 -16.86
C PHE A 100 -24.46 -182.12 -17.19
N SER A 101 -25.71 -182.23 -16.74
CA SER A 101 -26.71 -181.16 -16.93
C SER A 101 -26.36 -179.88 -16.16
N ALA A 102 -25.77 -180.00 -14.96
CA ALA A 102 -25.27 -178.86 -14.20
C ALA A 102 -24.08 -178.17 -14.90
N LEU A 103 -23.21 -178.93 -15.56
CA LEU A 103 -22.05 -178.41 -16.30
C LEU A 103 -22.49 -177.50 -17.47
N ASP A 104 -23.46 -177.95 -18.27
CA ASP A 104 -23.91 -177.26 -19.49
C ASP A 104 -24.59 -175.91 -19.17
N LYS A 105 -25.43 -175.87 -18.14
CA LYS A 105 -26.21 -174.67 -17.82
C LYS A 105 -25.37 -173.55 -17.19
N GLU A 106 -24.43 -173.88 -16.31
CA GLU A 106 -23.75 -172.86 -15.50
C GLU A 106 -22.44 -172.34 -16.11
N TYR A 107 -21.64 -173.21 -16.75
CA TYR A 107 -20.37 -172.79 -17.35
C TYR A 107 -20.58 -172.02 -18.66
N ILE A 108 -21.49 -172.47 -19.54
CA ILE A 108 -21.77 -171.77 -20.80
C ILE A 108 -22.36 -170.38 -20.52
N GLN A 109 -23.22 -170.28 -19.50
CA GLN A 109 -23.79 -169.00 -19.10
C GLN A 109 -22.74 -168.05 -18.52
N GLY A 110 -21.77 -168.57 -17.76
CA GLY A 110 -20.60 -167.78 -17.29
C GLY A 110 -19.75 -167.23 -18.44
N ILE A 111 -19.48 -168.04 -19.47
CA ILE A 111 -18.73 -167.61 -20.66
C ILE A 111 -19.48 -166.50 -21.42
N LEU A 112 -20.79 -166.64 -21.58
CA LEU A 112 -21.65 -165.64 -22.24
C LEU A 112 -21.65 -164.29 -21.53
N VAL A 113 -21.70 -164.30 -20.19
CA VAL A 113 -21.65 -163.08 -19.37
C VAL A 113 -20.29 -162.38 -19.54
N SER A 114 -19.19 -163.14 -19.47
CA SER A 114 -17.84 -162.59 -19.64
C SER A 114 -17.62 -161.99 -21.03
N LEU A 115 -18.15 -162.62 -22.08
CA LEU A 115 -18.05 -162.10 -23.45
C LEU A 115 -18.79 -160.77 -23.62
N LYS A 116 -20.02 -160.66 -23.10
CA LYS A 116 -20.78 -159.40 -23.09
C LYS A 116 -20.07 -158.30 -22.32
N ALA A 117 -19.48 -158.62 -21.18
CA ALA A 117 -18.70 -157.65 -20.41
C ALA A 117 -17.47 -157.16 -21.20
N ALA A 118 -16.79 -158.04 -21.93
CA ALA A 118 -15.67 -157.67 -22.79
C ALA A 118 -16.10 -156.80 -23.99
N GLU A 119 -17.25 -157.11 -24.61
CA GLU A 119 -17.83 -156.28 -25.68
C GLU A 119 -18.18 -154.87 -25.18
N GLU A 120 -18.82 -154.75 -24.01
CA GLU A 120 -19.14 -153.46 -23.40
C GLU A 120 -17.88 -152.66 -23.04
N ALA A 121 -16.86 -153.33 -22.51
CA ALA A 121 -15.57 -152.70 -22.23
C ALA A 121 -14.90 -152.18 -23.50
N ASN A 122 -14.93 -152.95 -24.59
CA ASN A 122 -14.38 -152.55 -25.89
C ASN A 122 -15.16 -151.37 -26.51
N ALA A 123 -16.50 -151.38 -26.43
CA ALA A 123 -17.32 -150.27 -26.90
C ALA A 123 -17.04 -148.96 -26.12
N LYS A 124 -16.82 -149.05 -24.80
CA LYS A 124 -16.40 -147.90 -23.98
C LYS A 124 -15.01 -147.41 -24.36
N ALA A 125 -14.06 -148.31 -24.63
CA ALA A 125 -12.72 -147.93 -25.08
C ALA A 125 -12.75 -147.19 -26.43
N LEU A 126 -13.54 -147.66 -27.40
CA LEU A 126 -13.73 -146.99 -28.69
C LEU A 126 -14.33 -145.58 -28.54
N LYS A 127 -15.37 -145.42 -27.71
CA LYS A 127 -15.90 -144.08 -27.38
C LYS A 127 -14.87 -143.18 -26.69
N GLY A 128 -14.00 -143.75 -25.86
CA GLY A 128 -12.88 -143.03 -25.25
C GLY A 128 -11.88 -142.49 -26.28
N ILE A 129 -11.62 -143.23 -27.36
CA ILE A 129 -10.72 -142.83 -28.44
C ILE A 129 -11.34 -141.68 -29.27
N GLU A 130 -12.63 -141.74 -29.60
CA GLU A 130 -13.34 -140.65 -30.28
C GLU A 130 -13.28 -139.34 -29.49
N GLY A 131 -13.42 -139.40 -28.16
CA GLY A 131 -13.27 -138.24 -27.28
C GLY A 131 -11.88 -137.60 -27.31
N VAL A 132 -10.82 -138.40 -27.51
CA VAL A 132 -9.45 -137.88 -27.65
C VAL A 132 -9.25 -137.14 -28.98
N GLU A 133 -9.84 -137.63 -30.06
CA GLU A 133 -9.75 -136.99 -31.39
C GLU A 133 -10.44 -135.62 -31.41
N VAL A 134 -11.62 -135.51 -30.80
CA VAL A 134 -12.34 -134.24 -30.63
C VAL A 134 -11.50 -133.24 -29.84
N ASN A 135 -10.94 -133.65 -28.70
CA ASN A 135 -10.10 -132.78 -27.87
C ASN A 135 -8.84 -132.29 -28.61
N GLN A 136 -8.21 -133.14 -29.43
CA GLN A 136 -7.06 -132.71 -30.25
C GLN A 136 -7.45 -131.65 -31.29
N ASN A 137 -8.64 -131.75 -31.88
CA ASN A 137 -9.13 -130.76 -32.84
C ASN A 137 -9.43 -129.42 -32.16
N GLU A 138 -10.06 -129.44 -30.98
CA GLU A 138 -10.30 -128.23 -30.17
C GLU A 138 -9.00 -127.55 -29.74
N ILE A 139 -7.98 -128.31 -29.32
CA ILE A 139 -6.65 -127.78 -28.97
C ILE A 139 -6.00 -127.12 -30.20
N LYS A 140 -6.07 -127.73 -31.38
CA LYS A 140 -5.55 -127.12 -32.63
C LYS A 140 -6.29 -125.83 -32.98
N GLN A 141 -7.61 -125.79 -32.81
CA GLN A 141 -8.39 -124.56 -33.00
C GLN A 141 -7.97 -123.46 -32.02
N MET A 142 -7.79 -123.80 -30.74
CA MET A 142 -7.35 -122.86 -29.71
C MET A 142 -5.96 -122.30 -29.98
N ILE A 143 -5.00 -123.15 -30.39
CA ILE A 143 -3.64 -122.71 -30.78
C ILE A 143 -3.71 -121.75 -31.97
N ASN A 144 -4.54 -122.03 -32.97
CA ASN A 144 -4.73 -121.15 -34.12
C ASN A 144 -5.36 -119.80 -33.73
N GLN A 145 -6.31 -119.80 -32.78
CA GLN A 145 -6.88 -118.56 -32.24
C GLN A 145 -5.84 -117.74 -31.48
N GLN A 146 -5.06 -118.37 -30.59
CA GLN A 146 -3.98 -117.71 -29.85
C GLN A 146 -2.92 -117.11 -30.80
N LYS A 147 -2.58 -117.81 -31.88
CA LYS A 147 -1.67 -117.30 -32.91
C LYS A 147 -2.19 -116.02 -33.58
N LYS A 148 -3.50 -115.96 -33.90
CA LYS A 148 -4.13 -114.75 -34.45
C LYS A 148 -4.07 -113.57 -33.47
N VAL A 149 -4.32 -113.82 -32.19
CA VAL A 149 -4.23 -112.78 -31.13
C VAL A 149 -2.81 -112.22 -31.04
N ILE A 150 -1.80 -113.09 -31.03
CA ILE A 150 -0.38 -112.67 -30.99
C ILE A 150 -0.03 -111.81 -32.21
N GLN A 151 -0.50 -112.16 -33.41
CA GLN A 151 -0.27 -111.36 -34.61
C GLN A 151 -0.91 -109.97 -34.53
N VAL A 152 -2.11 -109.87 -33.96
CA VAL A 152 -2.77 -108.56 -33.72
C VAL A 152 -1.98 -107.73 -32.71
N LEU A 153 -1.51 -108.34 -31.61
CA LEU A 153 -0.71 -107.65 -30.60
C LEU A 153 0.64 -107.18 -31.15
N GLN A 154 1.31 -107.98 -31.98
CA GLN A 154 2.52 -107.59 -32.69
C GLN A 154 2.27 -106.40 -33.62
N SER A 155 1.19 -106.46 -34.41
CA SER A 155 0.80 -105.36 -35.31
C SER A 155 0.47 -104.08 -34.54
N PHE A 156 -0.16 -104.20 -33.37
CA PHE A 156 -0.46 -103.07 -32.50
C PHE A 156 0.82 -102.47 -31.89
N LYS A 157 1.73 -103.30 -31.40
CA LYS A 157 3.05 -102.88 -30.91
C LYS A 157 3.82 -102.12 -31.99
N GLU A 158 3.92 -102.68 -33.20
CA GLU A 158 4.59 -102.01 -34.33
C GLU A 158 3.93 -100.67 -34.68
N LYS A 159 2.60 -100.58 -34.63
CA LYS A 159 1.89 -99.32 -34.85
C LYS A 159 2.25 -98.29 -33.79
N VAL A 160 2.36 -98.69 -32.53
CA VAL A 160 2.75 -97.81 -31.41
C VAL A 160 4.22 -97.39 -31.55
N GLU A 161 5.12 -98.32 -31.87
CA GLU A 161 6.55 -98.03 -32.06
C GLU A 161 6.83 -97.15 -33.30
N ARG A 162 5.96 -97.19 -34.32
CA ARG A 162 6.03 -96.29 -35.49
C ARG A 162 5.48 -94.89 -35.23
N ILE A 163 4.86 -94.63 -34.07
CA ILE A 163 4.49 -93.26 -33.70
C ILE A 163 5.78 -92.54 -33.32
N GLU A 164 6.37 -91.92 -34.34
CA GLU A 164 7.68 -91.25 -34.32
C GLU A 164 7.78 -90.13 -33.27
N HIS A 165 6.62 -89.66 -32.78
CA HIS A 165 6.47 -88.46 -31.94
C HIS A 165 5.98 -88.75 -30.52
N LEU A 166 6.02 -89.99 -30.04
CA LEU A 166 5.64 -90.29 -28.64
C LEU A 166 6.51 -89.53 -27.62
N THR A 167 7.78 -89.34 -27.93
CA THR A 167 8.74 -88.53 -27.15
C THR A 167 8.49 -87.02 -27.26
N ASP A 168 7.72 -86.57 -28.24
CA ASP A 168 7.40 -85.15 -28.40
C ASP A 168 6.45 -84.69 -27.29
N VAL A 169 5.69 -85.60 -26.66
CA VAL A 169 4.85 -85.30 -25.50
C VAL A 169 5.68 -84.80 -24.32
N ASP A 170 6.79 -85.48 -24.02
CA ASP A 170 7.72 -85.06 -22.96
C ASP A 170 8.38 -83.73 -23.31
N THR A 171 8.72 -83.54 -24.59
CA THR A 171 9.29 -82.28 -25.10
C THR A 171 8.29 -81.12 -24.97
N ILE A 172 7.03 -81.33 -25.33
CA ILE A 172 5.94 -80.34 -25.19
C ILE A 172 5.74 -80.00 -23.71
N PHE A 173 5.78 -80.98 -22.80
CA PHE A 173 5.61 -80.74 -21.37
C PHE A 173 6.77 -79.95 -20.77
N ALA A 174 8.01 -80.24 -21.18
CA ALA A 174 9.19 -79.47 -20.81
C ALA A 174 9.08 -78.01 -21.30
N ILE A 175 8.71 -77.82 -22.57
CA ILE A 175 8.47 -76.49 -23.15
C ILE A 175 7.38 -75.75 -22.37
N TYR A 176 6.25 -76.41 -22.09
CA TYR A 176 5.15 -75.82 -21.32
C TYR A 176 5.61 -75.37 -19.93
N SER A 177 6.39 -76.18 -19.23
CA SER A 177 6.93 -75.87 -17.91
C SER A 177 7.84 -74.63 -17.95
N THR A 178 8.74 -74.57 -18.93
CA THR A 178 9.58 -73.38 -19.15
C THR A 178 8.74 -72.15 -19.53
N MET A 179 7.69 -72.32 -20.33
CA MET A 179 6.78 -71.23 -20.70
C MET A 179 6.04 -70.70 -19.47
N GLN A 180 5.59 -71.58 -18.58
CA GLN A 180 4.93 -71.23 -17.33
C GLN A 180 5.86 -70.43 -16.41
N GLU A 181 7.12 -70.85 -16.24
CA GLU A 181 8.11 -70.11 -15.46
C GLU A 181 8.36 -68.71 -16.04
N ASN A 182 8.49 -68.62 -17.36
CA ASN A 182 8.68 -67.34 -18.04
C ASN A 182 7.47 -66.42 -17.86
N VAL A 183 6.24 -66.94 -17.94
CA VAL A 183 5.00 -66.16 -17.70
C VAL A 183 4.98 -65.62 -16.28
N THR A 184 5.25 -66.45 -15.26
CA THR A 184 5.32 -66.01 -13.86
C THR A 184 6.38 -64.91 -13.66
N ALA A 185 7.54 -65.05 -14.31
CA ALA A 185 8.59 -64.03 -14.25
C ALA A 185 8.19 -62.72 -14.94
N ILE A 186 7.41 -62.78 -16.01
CA ILE A 186 6.85 -61.61 -16.69
C ILE A 186 5.81 -60.93 -15.80
N GLU A 187 4.91 -61.69 -15.18
CA GLU A 187 3.89 -61.17 -14.25
C GLU A 187 4.53 -60.40 -13.09
N ALA A 188 5.55 -60.97 -12.45
CA ALA A 188 6.29 -60.28 -11.38
C ALA A 188 6.97 -58.98 -11.86
N LYS A 189 7.49 -58.97 -13.09
CA LYS A 189 8.06 -57.74 -13.68
C LYS A 189 7.01 -56.69 -13.98
N ILE A 190 5.82 -57.10 -14.46
CA ILE A 190 4.68 -56.20 -14.70
C ILE A 190 4.23 -55.58 -13.37
N GLU A 191 4.12 -56.37 -12.31
CA GLU A 191 3.71 -55.88 -10.99
C GLU A 191 4.71 -54.87 -10.40
N ALA A 192 6.03 -55.14 -10.55
CA ALA A 192 7.07 -54.18 -10.17
C ALA A 192 7.03 -52.88 -11.01
N GLN A 193 6.71 -52.98 -12.30
CA GLN A 193 6.52 -51.82 -13.17
C GLN A 193 5.28 -51.00 -12.75
N ASP A 194 4.19 -51.65 -12.37
CA ASP A 194 2.95 -51.00 -11.93
C ASP A 194 3.15 -50.23 -10.62
N GLN A 195 3.91 -50.81 -9.67
CA GLN A 195 4.34 -50.11 -8.46
C GLN A 195 5.19 -48.88 -8.78
N THR A 196 6.13 -49.01 -9.73
CA THR A 196 6.97 -47.88 -10.17
C THR A 196 6.13 -46.78 -10.83
N LEU A 197 5.15 -47.15 -11.67
CA LEU A 197 4.21 -46.21 -12.28
C LEU A 197 3.36 -45.48 -11.24
N THR A 198 2.95 -46.18 -10.18
CA THR A 198 2.20 -45.57 -9.07
C THR A 198 3.04 -44.51 -8.36
N VAL A 199 4.30 -44.82 -8.02
CA VAL A 199 5.22 -43.86 -7.40
C VAL A 199 5.45 -42.64 -8.32
N LEU A 200 5.73 -42.86 -9.60
CA LEU A 200 5.90 -41.79 -10.58
C LEU A 200 4.64 -40.91 -10.72
N THR A 201 3.45 -41.51 -10.61
CA THR A 201 2.18 -40.80 -10.65
C THR A 201 2.03 -39.86 -9.45
N ASP A 202 2.38 -40.32 -8.25
CA ASP A 202 2.31 -39.51 -7.03
C ASP A 202 3.37 -38.40 -7.02
N GLU A 203 4.59 -38.68 -7.49
CA GLU A 203 5.61 -37.66 -7.72
C GLU A 203 5.15 -36.61 -8.72
N THR A 204 4.50 -37.03 -9.82
CA THR A 204 3.94 -36.11 -10.83
C THR A 204 2.86 -35.21 -10.24
N LYS A 205 1.96 -35.76 -9.40
CA LYS A 205 0.95 -34.95 -8.69
C LYS A 205 1.59 -33.94 -7.75
N SER A 206 2.61 -34.37 -6.99
CA SER A 206 3.36 -33.49 -6.08
C SER A 206 4.04 -32.34 -6.83
N LEU A 207 4.69 -32.66 -7.97
CA LEU A 207 5.28 -31.67 -8.86
C LEU A 207 4.25 -30.68 -9.41
N LEU A 208 3.06 -31.16 -9.80
CA LEU A 208 1.97 -30.31 -10.28
C LEU A 208 1.51 -29.31 -9.20
N SER A 209 1.35 -29.77 -7.95
CA SER A 209 0.99 -28.91 -6.83
C SER A 209 2.05 -27.85 -6.56
N SER A 210 3.33 -28.25 -6.52
CA SER A 210 4.46 -27.34 -6.35
C SER A 210 4.54 -26.30 -7.49
N GLN A 211 4.25 -26.71 -8.72
CA GLN A 211 4.17 -25.81 -9.87
C GLN A 211 3.03 -24.79 -9.73
N SER A 212 1.87 -25.21 -9.20
CA SER A 212 0.76 -24.31 -8.89
C SER A 212 1.15 -23.27 -7.83
N ASP A 213 1.75 -23.72 -6.72
CA ASP A 213 2.22 -22.83 -5.64
C ASP A 213 3.25 -21.81 -6.15
N PHE A 214 4.17 -22.27 -7.01
CA PHE A 214 5.14 -21.39 -7.66
C PHE A 214 4.45 -20.34 -8.54
N GLN A 215 3.43 -20.74 -9.31
CA GLN A 215 2.66 -19.83 -10.16
C GLN A 215 1.95 -18.75 -9.33
N ASP A 216 1.39 -19.13 -8.17
CA ASP A 216 0.73 -18.19 -7.24
C ASP A 216 1.72 -17.20 -6.63
N HIS A 217 2.89 -17.66 -6.19
CA HIS A 217 3.97 -16.77 -5.73
C HIS A 217 4.43 -15.81 -6.84
N LEU A 218 4.56 -16.28 -8.08
CA LEU A 218 4.93 -15.44 -9.22
C LEU A 218 3.88 -14.35 -9.48
N ASN A 219 2.60 -14.69 -9.37
CA ASN A 219 1.49 -13.75 -9.52
C ASN A 219 1.47 -12.71 -8.39
N GLN A 220 1.64 -13.13 -7.14
CA GLN A 220 1.76 -12.23 -5.99
C GLN A 220 2.94 -11.27 -6.15
N LEU A 221 4.09 -11.76 -6.59
CA LEU A 221 5.27 -10.93 -6.85
C LEU A 221 4.98 -9.86 -7.90
N LYS A 222 4.32 -10.22 -9.01
CA LYS A 222 3.90 -9.26 -10.05
C LYS A 222 2.98 -8.18 -9.49
N VAL A 223 1.96 -8.57 -8.72
CA VAL A 223 1.02 -7.63 -8.10
C VAL A 223 1.76 -6.67 -7.16
N ASN A 224 2.65 -7.19 -6.32
CA ASN A 224 3.45 -6.39 -5.40
C ASN A 224 4.36 -5.40 -6.16
N GLN A 225 5.04 -5.84 -7.22
CA GLN A 225 5.88 -4.97 -8.05
C GLN A 225 5.08 -3.85 -8.71
N VAL A 226 3.90 -4.16 -9.25
CA VAL A 226 3.02 -3.15 -9.87
C VAL A 226 2.58 -2.10 -8.84
N SER A 227 2.18 -2.54 -7.64
CA SER A 227 1.78 -1.64 -6.55
C SER A 227 2.93 -0.73 -6.08
N GLN A 228 4.14 -1.29 -5.93
CA GLN A 228 5.34 -0.51 -5.59
C GLN A 228 5.66 0.52 -6.68
N PHE A 229 5.63 0.13 -7.95
CA PHE A 229 5.88 1.05 -9.06
C PHE A 229 4.84 2.18 -9.13
N GLN A 230 3.57 1.88 -8.86
CA GLN A 230 2.51 2.89 -8.77
C GLN A 230 2.76 3.88 -7.64
N THR A 231 3.21 3.40 -6.47
CA THR A 231 3.56 4.25 -5.33
C THR A 231 4.72 5.19 -5.66
N VAL A 232 5.79 4.66 -6.27
CA VAL A 232 6.93 5.45 -6.73
C VAL A 232 6.49 6.50 -7.77
N LYS A 233 5.64 6.11 -8.72
CA LYS A 233 5.11 7.03 -9.74
C LYS A 233 4.33 8.19 -9.11
N GLN A 234 3.49 7.93 -8.10
CA GLN A 234 2.77 8.97 -7.38
C GLN A 234 3.72 9.92 -6.64
N LEU A 235 4.74 9.36 -5.98
CA LEU A 235 5.75 10.16 -5.27
C LEU A 235 6.51 11.08 -6.24
N VAL A 236 6.96 10.56 -7.38
CA VAL A 236 7.64 11.35 -8.42
C VAL A 236 6.73 12.45 -8.95
N SER A 237 5.44 12.16 -9.19
CA SER A 237 4.48 13.18 -9.62
C SER A 237 4.31 14.30 -8.59
N HIS A 238 4.24 13.94 -7.31
CA HIS A 238 4.14 14.92 -6.22
C HIS A 238 5.42 15.77 -6.11
N GLN A 239 6.59 15.13 -6.21
CA GLN A 239 7.88 15.82 -6.20
C GLN A 239 8.02 16.79 -7.37
N ASN A 240 7.66 16.38 -8.59
CA ASN A 240 7.67 17.26 -9.76
C ASN A 240 6.78 18.49 -9.57
N HIS A 241 5.57 18.32 -9.02
CA HIS A 241 4.68 19.46 -8.72
C HIS A 241 5.31 20.45 -7.72
N ASN A 242 5.99 19.93 -6.70
CA ASN A 242 6.68 20.77 -5.73
C ASN A 242 7.89 21.48 -6.35
N ILE A 243 8.65 20.80 -7.21
CA ILE A 243 9.76 21.40 -7.97
C ILE A 243 9.25 22.57 -8.81
N SER A 244 8.17 22.38 -9.59
CA SER A 244 7.59 23.47 -10.40
C SER A 244 7.14 24.67 -9.56
N LYS A 245 6.61 24.46 -8.36
CA LYS A 245 6.28 25.56 -7.44
C LYS A 245 7.53 26.30 -6.93
N ILE A 246 8.63 25.58 -6.72
CA ILE A 246 9.90 26.17 -6.30
C ILE A 246 10.51 26.96 -7.46
N GLU A 247 10.51 26.41 -8.68
CA GLU A 247 10.98 27.09 -9.89
C GLU A 247 10.24 28.43 -10.11
N ALA A 248 8.91 28.43 -10.04
CA ALA A 248 8.13 29.66 -10.15
C ALA A 248 8.44 30.70 -9.05
N LYS A 249 8.76 30.24 -7.83
CA LYS A 249 9.20 31.14 -6.75
C LYS A 249 10.58 31.72 -7.02
N ILE A 250 11.51 30.91 -7.52
CA ILE A 250 12.87 31.35 -7.89
C ILE A 250 12.77 32.40 -9.01
N GLU A 251 12.00 32.15 -10.07
CA GLU A 251 11.78 33.14 -11.13
C GLU A 251 11.22 34.47 -10.60
N GLY A 252 10.24 34.41 -9.67
CA GLY A 252 9.71 35.61 -9.03
C GLY A 252 10.75 36.37 -8.18
N GLN A 253 11.64 35.64 -7.50
CA GLN A 253 12.74 36.23 -6.75
C GLN A 253 13.80 36.85 -7.68
N ASP A 254 14.14 36.19 -8.78
CA ASP A 254 15.08 36.69 -9.79
C ASP A 254 14.58 38.00 -10.41
N GLN A 255 13.27 38.09 -10.70
CA GLN A 255 12.66 39.34 -11.17
C GLN A 255 12.76 40.46 -10.11
N THR A 256 12.48 40.14 -8.85
CA THR A 256 12.59 41.12 -7.75
C THR A 256 14.03 41.62 -7.58
N LEU A 257 15.02 40.72 -7.72
CA LEU A 257 16.44 41.08 -7.69
C LEU A 257 16.84 41.97 -8.86
N ALA A 258 16.31 41.71 -10.06
CA ALA A 258 16.53 42.58 -11.22
C ALA A 258 15.98 43.98 -10.97
N ASP A 259 14.74 44.09 -10.47
CA ASP A 259 14.10 45.38 -10.16
C ASP A 259 14.90 46.17 -9.09
N LEU A 260 15.33 45.50 -8.01
CA LEU A 260 16.18 46.11 -6.97
C LEU A 260 17.54 46.56 -7.51
N THR A 261 18.10 45.83 -8.47
CA THR A 261 19.37 46.19 -9.12
C THR A 261 19.22 47.48 -9.92
N ASP A 262 18.13 47.61 -10.68
CA ASP A 262 17.81 48.82 -11.44
C ASP A 262 17.55 50.02 -10.51
N GLU A 263 16.81 49.81 -9.41
CA GLU A 263 16.59 50.86 -8.40
C GLU A 263 17.91 51.31 -7.75
N THR A 264 18.78 50.36 -7.38
CA THR A 264 20.10 50.66 -6.82
C THR A 264 20.95 51.46 -7.81
N LYS A 265 20.91 51.13 -9.10
CA LYS A 265 21.62 51.88 -10.14
C LYS A 265 21.09 53.31 -10.25
N SER A 266 19.77 53.50 -10.19
CA SER A 266 19.14 54.83 -10.17
C SER A 266 19.55 55.64 -8.94
N LEU A 267 19.59 55.01 -7.76
CA LEU A 267 20.04 55.65 -6.52
C LEU A 267 21.51 56.08 -6.61
N LEU A 268 22.39 55.24 -7.16
CA LEU A 268 23.80 55.58 -7.38
C LEU A 268 23.95 56.78 -8.32
N SER A 269 23.17 56.86 -9.40
CA SER A 269 23.14 58.03 -10.28
C SER A 269 22.69 59.28 -9.53
N SER A 270 21.59 59.22 -8.78
CA SER A 270 21.11 60.35 -7.98
C SER A 270 22.11 60.79 -6.90
N GLN A 271 22.85 59.85 -6.29
CA GLN A 271 23.91 60.16 -5.34
C GLN A 271 25.06 60.89 -6.01
N SER A 272 25.45 60.50 -7.24
CA SER A 272 26.45 61.21 -8.03
C SER A 272 26.01 62.64 -8.32
N ASP A 273 24.77 62.83 -8.77
CA ASP A 273 24.22 64.17 -9.06
C ASP A 273 24.21 65.05 -7.80
N PHE A 274 23.83 64.49 -6.66
CA PHE A 274 23.87 65.20 -5.38
C PHE A 274 25.31 65.59 -4.98
N GLN A 275 26.27 64.69 -5.18
CA GLN A 275 27.67 64.96 -4.89
C GLN A 275 28.22 66.09 -5.76
N ASP A 276 27.84 66.15 -7.03
CA ASP A 276 28.20 67.22 -7.95
C ASP A 276 27.61 68.56 -7.53
N HIS A 277 26.32 68.59 -7.16
CA HIS A 277 25.69 69.81 -6.60
C HIS A 277 26.38 70.28 -5.31
N LEU A 278 26.76 69.35 -4.41
CA LEU A 278 27.47 69.69 -3.19
C LEU A 278 28.86 70.30 -3.48
N ASN A 279 29.56 69.76 -4.48
CA ASN A 279 30.84 70.31 -4.93
C ASN A 279 30.68 71.72 -5.52
N GLN A 280 29.69 71.92 -6.40
CA GLN A 280 29.37 73.24 -6.97
C GLN A 280 29.02 74.26 -5.87
N LEU A 281 28.24 73.86 -4.87
CA LEU A 281 27.91 74.73 -3.73
C LEU A 281 29.16 75.13 -2.95
N LYS A 282 30.07 74.20 -2.67
CA LYS A 282 31.35 74.49 -2.01
C LYS A 282 32.18 75.49 -2.82
N GLU A 283 32.32 75.27 -4.13
CA GLU A 283 33.04 76.18 -5.02
C GLU A 283 32.41 77.59 -5.03
N SER A 284 31.07 77.66 -5.10
CA SER A 284 30.33 78.92 -5.04
C SER A 284 30.55 79.65 -3.71
N GLN A 285 30.48 78.95 -2.58
CA GLN A 285 30.75 79.52 -1.26
C GLN A 285 32.20 80.04 -1.14
N VAL A 286 33.17 79.29 -1.65
CA VAL A 286 34.59 79.72 -1.68
C VAL A 286 34.73 81.00 -2.50
N SER A 287 34.11 81.06 -3.69
CA SER A 287 34.12 82.25 -4.55
C SER A 287 33.47 83.47 -3.88
N GLN A 288 32.33 83.27 -3.21
CA GLN A 288 31.67 84.33 -2.44
C GLN A 288 32.55 84.84 -1.30
N PHE A 289 33.17 83.94 -0.53
CA PHE A 289 34.06 84.32 0.56
C PHE A 289 35.29 85.09 0.05
N GLN A 290 35.86 84.67 -1.09
CA GLN A 290 36.94 85.41 -1.75
C GLN A 290 36.51 86.82 -2.16
N THR A 291 35.31 86.96 -2.71
CA THR A 291 34.74 88.27 -3.09
C THR A 291 34.55 89.18 -1.87
N VAL A 292 33.96 88.66 -0.79
CA VAL A 292 33.83 89.39 0.48
C VAL A 292 35.19 89.79 1.03
N LYS A 293 36.17 88.89 1.01
CA LYS A 293 37.54 89.18 1.45
C LYS A 293 38.18 90.31 0.65
N GLN A 294 38.00 90.34 -0.68
CA GLN A 294 38.49 91.44 -1.52
C GLN A 294 37.80 92.77 -1.17
N LEU A 295 36.49 92.76 -0.97
CA LEU A 295 35.73 93.95 -0.58
C LEU A 295 36.22 94.51 0.77
N VAL A 296 36.40 93.64 1.77
CA VAL A 296 36.95 94.01 3.08
C VAL A 296 38.35 94.61 2.94
N SER A 297 39.23 94.01 2.14
CA SER A 297 40.57 94.57 1.89
C SER A 297 40.50 95.96 1.25
N HIS A 298 39.61 96.17 0.28
CA HIS A 298 39.41 97.47 -0.36
C HIS A 298 38.85 98.51 0.61
N GLN A 299 37.87 98.14 1.44
CA GLN A 299 37.35 99.01 2.50
C GLN A 299 38.43 99.36 3.52
N ASN A 300 39.25 98.40 3.93
CA ASN A 300 40.32 98.64 4.89
C ASN A 300 41.36 99.63 4.35
N TYR A 301 41.73 99.52 3.06
CA TYR A 301 42.57 100.51 2.39
C TYR A 301 41.95 101.92 2.40
N ASN A 302 40.65 102.02 2.08
CA ASN A 302 39.93 103.30 2.10
C ASN A 302 39.86 103.89 3.52
N ILE A 303 39.63 103.07 4.55
CA ILE A 303 39.65 103.49 5.96
C ILE A 303 41.03 104.05 6.33
N SER A 304 42.12 103.35 6.00
CA SER A 304 43.48 103.85 6.28
C SER A 304 43.75 105.21 5.62
N LYS A 305 43.21 105.45 4.42
CA LYS A 305 43.31 106.77 3.76
C LYS A 305 42.53 107.84 4.51
N ILE A 306 41.33 107.52 5.01
CA ILE A 306 40.54 108.44 5.84
C ILE A 306 41.26 108.75 7.16
N GLU A 307 41.82 107.74 7.83
CA GLU A 307 42.59 107.91 9.08
C GLU A 307 43.82 108.80 8.89
N ALA A 308 44.52 108.67 7.76
CA ALA A 308 45.61 109.56 7.39
C ALA A 308 45.12 111.02 7.25
N ASN A 309 44.04 111.25 6.51
CA ASN A 309 43.44 112.58 6.37
C ASN A 309 42.95 113.16 7.71
N ILE A 310 42.36 112.35 8.61
CA ILE A 310 41.96 112.78 9.95
C ILE A 310 43.18 113.21 10.77
N THR A 311 44.29 112.48 10.66
CA THR A 311 45.55 112.80 11.35
C THR A 311 46.13 114.13 10.87
N GLU A 312 46.13 114.36 9.54
CA GLU A 312 46.52 115.62 8.92
C GLU A 312 45.64 116.78 9.40
N ASN A 313 44.32 116.65 9.27
CA ASN A 313 43.36 117.65 9.74
C ASN A 313 43.50 117.95 11.25
N LYS A 314 43.82 116.95 12.07
CA LYS A 314 44.07 117.13 13.50
C LYS A 314 45.31 118.01 13.75
N ALA A 315 46.37 117.79 12.97
CA ALA A 315 47.57 118.62 13.00
C ALA A 315 47.24 120.07 12.58
N ASP A 316 46.47 120.25 11.50
CA ASP A 316 46.04 121.57 11.02
C ASP A 316 45.20 122.32 12.07
N ILE A 317 44.26 121.63 12.73
CA ILE A 317 43.46 122.22 13.83
C ILE A 317 44.35 122.63 15.01
N GLU A 318 45.38 121.85 15.34
CA GLU A 318 46.32 122.20 16.42
C GLU A 318 47.11 123.48 16.09
N ILE A 319 47.54 123.62 14.82
CA ILE A 319 48.17 124.86 14.32
C ILE A 319 47.21 126.04 14.44
N LEU A 320 45.97 125.86 13.96
CA LEU A 320 44.95 126.91 13.97
C LEU A 320 44.58 127.34 15.39
N ASN A 321 44.51 126.41 16.34
CA ASN A 321 44.31 126.71 17.76
C ASN A 321 45.48 127.50 18.38
N LYS A 322 46.73 127.19 18.02
CA LYS A 322 47.89 128.00 18.45
C LYS A 322 47.79 129.42 17.92
N GLU A 323 47.31 129.60 16.70
CA GLU A 323 47.14 130.91 16.08
C GLU A 323 45.99 131.72 16.71
N VAL A 324 44.86 131.08 17.02
CA VAL A 324 43.76 131.67 17.78
C VAL A 324 44.20 132.09 19.18
N ALA A 325 44.98 131.25 19.88
CA ALA A 325 45.55 131.61 21.18
C ALA A 325 46.46 132.84 21.08
N GLY A 326 47.30 132.91 20.05
CA GLY A 326 48.13 134.09 19.76
C GLY A 326 47.31 135.36 19.46
N GLN A 327 46.16 135.24 18.79
CA GLN A 327 45.23 136.37 18.63
C GLN A 327 44.55 136.78 19.94
N GLY A 328 44.21 135.81 20.80
CA GLY A 328 43.67 136.06 22.14
C GLY A 328 44.62 136.90 23.01
N GLU A 329 45.93 136.61 22.97
CA GLU A 329 46.94 137.43 23.65
C GLU A 329 46.99 138.86 23.12
N LYS A 330 46.99 139.04 21.78
CA LYS A 330 46.96 140.38 21.16
C LYS A 330 45.72 141.18 21.57
N LEU A 331 44.55 140.55 21.64
CA LEU A 331 43.31 141.19 22.11
C LEU A 331 43.40 141.58 23.60
N GLY A 332 44.03 140.74 24.42
CA GLY A 332 44.31 141.03 25.82
C GLY A 332 45.17 142.29 26.01
N VAL A 333 46.21 142.46 25.18
CA VAL A 333 47.05 143.68 25.15
C VAL A 333 46.22 144.91 24.77
N LEU A 334 45.39 144.80 23.74
CA LEU A 334 44.54 145.91 23.27
C LEU A 334 43.51 146.35 24.34
N LYS A 335 42.92 145.39 25.07
CA LYS A 335 41.99 145.66 26.18
C LYS A 335 42.66 146.44 27.32
N LYS A 336 43.93 146.16 27.62
CA LYS A 336 44.69 146.86 28.66
C LYS A 336 44.96 148.33 28.28
N LEU A 337 45.33 148.56 27.02
CA LEU A 337 45.51 149.90 26.44
C LEU A 337 44.23 150.76 26.53
N PHE A 338 43.09 150.21 26.12
CA PHE A 338 41.82 150.94 26.23
C PHE A 338 41.40 151.27 27.67
N HIS A 339 41.77 150.41 28.64
CA HIS A 339 41.47 150.68 30.05
C HIS A 339 42.28 151.86 30.59
N GLU A 340 43.57 151.96 30.23
CA GLU A 340 44.46 153.05 30.62
C GLU A 340 44.01 154.40 30.03
N ASP A 341 43.55 154.42 28.78
CA ASP A 341 43.04 155.65 28.12
C ASP A 341 41.74 156.16 28.77
N ILE A 342 40.79 155.27 29.07
CA ILE A 342 39.51 155.63 29.71
C ILE A 342 39.75 156.23 31.11
N GLN A 343 40.69 155.67 31.87
CA GLN A 343 41.03 156.16 33.21
C GLN A 343 41.63 157.57 33.16
N THR A 344 42.54 157.82 32.22
CA THR A 344 43.17 159.13 32.01
C THR A 344 42.13 160.21 31.63
N LEU A 345 41.13 159.86 30.81
CA LEU A 345 40.06 160.77 30.42
C LEU A 345 39.14 161.13 31.60
N SER A 346 38.81 160.16 32.45
CA SER A 346 37.97 160.34 33.64
C SER A 346 38.57 161.38 34.62
N GLU A 347 39.87 161.28 34.90
CA GLU A 347 40.57 162.23 35.79
C GLU A 347 40.64 163.66 35.24
N LYS A 348 40.53 163.83 33.92
CA LYS A 348 40.53 165.14 33.25
C LYS A 348 39.17 165.83 33.34
N VAL A 349 38.09 165.06 33.23
CA VAL A 349 36.70 165.56 33.34
C VAL A 349 36.40 166.06 34.75
N VAL A 350 36.83 165.33 35.79
CA VAL A 350 36.61 165.72 37.20
C VAL A 350 37.30 167.04 37.54
N ARG A 351 38.53 167.27 37.02
CA ARG A 351 39.28 168.51 37.25
C ARG A 351 38.58 169.75 36.67
N ASN A 352 38.11 169.65 35.43
CA ASN A 352 37.47 170.78 34.73
C ASN A 352 36.11 171.14 35.33
N HIS A 353 35.36 170.17 35.86
CA HIS A 353 34.07 170.42 36.51
C HIS A 353 34.22 171.23 37.80
N SER A 354 35.27 170.95 38.59
CA SER A 354 35.56 171.64 39.85
C SER A 354 35.95 173.12 39.65
N GLU A 355 36.66 173.47 38.57
CA GLU A 355 37.01 174.86 38.25
C GLU A 355 35.81 175.70 37.77
N PHE A 356 34.82 175.08 37.12
CA PHE A 356 33.62 175.77 36.63
C PHE A 356 32.68 176.18 37.77
N GLU A 357 32.44 175.28 38.73
CA GLU A 357 31.62 175.53 39.93
C GLU A 357 32.13 176.71 40.76
N ALA A 358 33.44 176.82 40.96
CA ALA A 358 34.06 177.90 41.74
C ALA A 358 33.84 179.30 41.10
N LYS A 359 33.82 179.39 39.76
CA LYS A 359 33.59 180.65 39.03
C LYS A 359 32.11 181.06 39.04
N LEU A 360 31.20 180.09 39.01
CA LEU A 360 29.75 180.32 39.04
C LEU A 360 29.29 180.89 40.40
N ALA A 361 29.86 180.40 41.50
CA ALA A 361 29.57 180.88 42.86
C ALA A 361 29.99 182.34 43.08
N SER A 362 31.13 182.76 42.54
CA SER A 362 31.62 184.14 42.64
C SER A 362 30.72 185.14 41.92
N THR A 363 30.23 184.80 40.73
CA THR A 363 29.41 185.69 39.88
C THR A 363 27.99 185.88 40.43
N THR A 364 27.44 184.85 41.08
CA THR A 364 26.10 184.88 41.66
C THR A 364 26.00 185.83 42.87
N ASN A 365 27.08 185.98 43.64
CA ASN A 365 27.10 186.84 44.83
C ASN A 365 27.16 188.35 44.52
N GLU A 366 27.79 188.75 43.41
CA GLU A 366 27.81 190.17 42.99
C GLU A 366 26.45 190.64 42.47
N VAL A 367 25.73 189.80 41.70
CA VAL A 367 24.43 190.14 41.13
C VAL A 367 23.35 190.35 42.21
N SER A 368 23.38 189.56 43.28
CA SER A 368 22.43 189.66 44.39
C SER A 368 22.52 191.01 45.13
N LYS A 369 23.74 191.56 45.26
CA LYS A 369 23.98 192.79 46.03
C LYS A 369 23.50 194.06 45.31
N ASN A 370 23.59 194.08 43.98
CA ASN A 370 23.12 195.22 43.17
C ASN A 370 21.59 195.29 43.09
N ASN A 371 20.89 194.16 43.11
CA ASN A 371 19.43 194.12 43.00
C ASN A 371 18.73 194.81 44.19
N THR A 372 19.24 194.59 45.41
CA THR A 372 18.70 195.19 46.64
C THR A 372 18.82 196.72 46.67
N SER A 373 19.79 197.31 45.97
CA SER A 373 19.96 198.77 45.91
C SER A 373 18.98 199.46 44.96
N TYR A 374 18.51 198.77 43.91
CA TYR A 374 17.57 199.34 42.94
C TYR A 374 16.11 199.32 43.46
N GLU A 375 15.73 198.31 44.24
CA GLU A 375 14.37 198.23 44.80
C GLU A 375 14.03 199.38 45.75
N ASN A 376 15.00 199.86 46.54
CA ASN A 376 14.75 200.92 47.52
C ASN A 376 14.54 202.30 46.87
N ALA A 377 15.20 202.60 45.75
CA ALA A 377 15.06 203.88 45.05
C ALA A 377 13.70 204.03 44.34
N MET A 378 13.11 202.92 43.86
CA MET A 378 11.79 202.92 43.21
C MET A 378 10.62 203.17 44.17
N LYS A 379 10.77 202.83 45.46
CA LYS A 379 9.71 203.05 46.46
C LYS A 379 9.53 204.51 46.85
N GLU A 380 10.60 205.29 46.96
CA GLU A 380 10.51 206.72 47.35
C GLU A 380 9.92 207.59 46.23
N LEU A 381 10.20 207.27 44.96
CA LEU A 381 9.68 208.03 43.82
C LEU A 381 8.13 207.95 43.71
N ASN A 382 7.57 206.81 44.09
CA ASN A 382 6.14 206.53 43.93
C ASN A 382 5.27 207.30 44.95
N VAL A 383 5.80 207.55 46.15
CA VAL A 383 5.08 208.29 47.21
C VAL A 383 4.96 209.79 46.88
N GLY A 384 5.94 210.36 46.17
CA GLY A 384 5.94 211.79 45.79
C GLY A 384 4.90 212.15 44.72
N MET A 385 4.64 211.27 43.77
CA MET A 385 3.70 211.54 42.66
C MET A 385 2.23 211.57 43.11
N GLU A 386 1.87 210.78 44.12
CA GLU A 386 0.48 210.62 44.56
C GLU A 386 -0.06 211.82 45.35
N GLN A 387 0.81 212.55 46.06
CA GLN A 387 0.45 213.76 46.79
C GLN A 387 0.17 214.96 45.87
N GLN A 388 0.84 215.05 44.73
CA GLN A 388 0.70 216.17 43.79
C GLN A 388 -0.59 216.10 42.97
N ALA A 389 -1.09 214.89 42.69
CA ALA A 389 -2.37 214.69 42.00
C ALA A 389 -3.58 215.16 42.83
N LYS A 390 -3.51 215.05 44.16
CA LYS A 390 -4.61 215.40 45.07
C LYS A 390 -4.82 216.92 45.23
N SER A 391 -3.76 217.73 45.17
CA SER A 391 -3.90 219.20 45.30
C SER A 391 -4.45 219.86 44.03
N MET A 392 -4.20 219.27 42.87
CA MET A 392 -4.69 219.78 41.58
C MET A 392 -6.19 219.58 41.39
N SER A 393 -6.76 218.51 41.95
CA SER A 393 -8.19 218.19 41.78
C SER A 393 -9.12 219.15 42.52
N SER A 394 -8.76 219.60 43.73
CA SER A 394 -9.67 220.45 44.53
C SER A 394 -9.75 221.91 44.05
N TYR A 395 -8.73 222.38 43.32
CA TYR A 395 -8.71 223.73 42.76
C TYR A 395 -9.65 223.86 41.54
N PHE A 396 -9.72 222.83 40.68
CA PHE A 396 -10.57 222.85 39.49
C PHE A 396 -12.07 222.72 39.78
N GLU A 397 -12.46 222.04 40.85
CA GLU A 397 -13.88 221.86 41.21
C GLU A 397 -14.55 223.17 41.68
N SER A 398 -13.83 224.04 42.38
CA SER A 398 -14.36 225.25 43.02
C SER A 398 -14.82 226.36 42.05
N GLU A 399 -13.90 226.77 41.18
CA GLU A 399 -14.16 227.82 40.19
C GLU A 399 -15.32 227.46 39.24
N LEU A 400 -15.61 226.16 39.06
CA LEU A 400 -16.78 225.68 38.33
C LEU A 400 -18.12 226.02 39.01
N SER A 401 -18.14 226.14 40.34
CA SER A 401 -19.35 226.48 41.10
C SER A 401 -19.73 227.96 40.97
N LYS A 402 -18.74 228.86 40.88
CA LYS A 402 -18.98 230.31 40.67
C LYS A 402 -19.61 230.62 39.32
N VAL A 403 -19.15 229.95 38.26
CA VAL A 403 -19.67 230.13 36.89
C VAL A 403 -21.14 229.68 36.77
N LYS A 404 -21.59 228.76 37.62
CA LYS A 404 -22.95 228.21 37.56
C LYS A 404 -24.02 229.17 38.07
N ASP A 405 -23.69 230.06 39.01
CA ASP A 405 -24.67 230.98 39.60
C ASP A 405 -24.83 232.27 38.77
N GLU A 406 -23.76 232.75 38.11
CA GLU A 406 -23.83 233.87 37.13
C GLU A 406 -24.69 233.53 35.90
N ILE A 407 -24.73 232.26 35.48
CA ILE A 407 -25.61 231.76 34.40
C ILE A 407 -27.10 231.81 34.80
N LYS A 408 -27.42 231.78 36.09
CA LYS A 408 -28.80 231.77 36.60
C LYS A 408 -29.43 233.17 36.61
N GLU A 409 -28.62 234.23 36.77
CA GLU A 409 -29.06 235.63 36.63
C GLU A 409 -29.44 235.98 35.18
N LEU A 410 -28.77 235.41 34.17
CA LEU A 410 -28.96 235.78 32.76
C LEU A 410 -30.28 235.24 32.15
N ASN A 411 -30.80 234.12 32.67
CA ASN A 411 -31.96 233.45 32.09
C ASN A 411 -33.31 234.10 32.49
N LEU A 412 -33.39 234.79 33.63
CA LEU A 412 -34.62 235.51 34.03
C LEU A 412 -34.77 236.86 33.30
N LEU A 413 -33.66 237.49 32.89
CA LEU A 413 -33.66 238.69 32.03
C LEU A 413 -34.18 238.39 30.61
N THR A 414 -34.00 237.15 30.14
CA THR A 414 -34.25 236.74 28.74
C THR A 414 -35.73 236.38 28.46
N VAL A 415 -36.54 236.05 29.48
CA VAL A 415 -37.92 235.56 29.29
C VAL A 415 -39.02 236.65 29.37
N SER A 416 -38.85 237.77 30.11
CA SER A 416 -39.92 238.80 30.21
C SER A 416 -39.85 239.91 29.15
N LEU A 417 -38.65 240.28 28.66
CA LEU A 417 -38.47 241.08 27.44
C LEU A 417 -39.12 240.44 26.19
N SER A 418 -39.34 239.13 26.19
CA SER A 418 -39.97 238.38 25.09
C SER A 418 -41.50 238.55 25.01
N LYS A 419 -42.18 238.93 26.10
CA LYS A 419 -43.65 239.09 26.11
C LYS A 419 -44.13 240.47 25.67
N GLU A 420 -43.26 241.48 25.66
CA GLU A 420 -43.59 242.83 25.21
C GLU A 420 -43.53 243.02 23.68
N LEU A 421 -42.80 242.16 22.93
CA LEU A 421 -42.46 242.44 21.52
C LEU A 421 -43.35 241.77 20.45
N LYS A 422 -44.09 240.69 20.76
CA LYS A 422 -44.83 239.93 19.73
C LYS A 422 -46.19 240.51 19.33
N ASN A 423 -46.62 241.63 19.93
CA ASN A 423 -47.87 242.28 19.55
C ASN A 423 -47.74 243.28 18.36
N THR A 424 -46.61 243.36 17.63
CA THR A 424 -46.37 244.51 16.70
C THR A 424 -46.03 244.25 15.21
N ARG A 425 -45.75 243.05 14.66
CA ARG A 425 -45.15 242.97 13.29
C ARG A 425 -45.79 242.12 12.17
N VAL A 426 -47.06 241.75 12.26
CA VAL A 426 -47.77 240.99 11.19
C VAL A 426 -48.09 241.79 9.90
N PHE A 427 -47.75 243.08 9.75
CA PHE A 427 -48.36 243.92 8.69
C PHE A 427 -47.48 244.53 7.57
N SER A 428 -46.26 244.04 7.24
CA SER A 428 -45.41 244.80 6.25
C SER A 428 -44.77 244.14 5.01
N PHE A 429 -44.98 242.89 4.59
CA PHE A 429 -44.20 242.39 3.40
C PHE A 429 -44.92 241.59 2.29
N ALA A 430 -46.22 241.79 2.09
CA ALA A 430 -46.90 241.32 0.88
C ALA A 430 -46.47 242.01 -0.45
N SER A 431 -45.48 242.94 -0.49
CA SER A 431 -45.25 243.78 -1.69
C SER A 431 -44.18 243.33 -2.70
N ILE A 432 -43.31 242.36 -2.40
CA ILE A 432 -42.12 242.11 -3.26
C ILE A 432 -42.31 241.00 -4.32
N ALA A 433 -43.40 240.22 -4.26
CA ALA A 433 -43.66 239.16 -5.24
C ALA A 433 -43.88 239.65 -6.69
N ILE A 434 -44.09 240.95 -6.94
CA ILE A 434 -44.47 241.45 -8.28
C ILE A 434 -43.26 241.87 -9.14
N THR A 435 -42.10 242.15 -8.55
CA THR A 435 -40.98 242.72 -9.32
C THR A 435 -40.22 241.68 -10.17
N CYS A 436 -40.39 240.38 -9.92
CA CYS A 436 -39.70 239.30 -10.65
C CYS A 436 -40.20 239.04 -12.09
N VAL A 437 -41.30 239.65 -12.56
CA VAL A 437 -41.80 239.45 -13.93
C VAL A 437 -41.03 240.28 -14.99
N LEU A 438 -40.37 241.37 -14.59
CA LEU A 438 -39.82 242.34 -15.54
C LEU A 438 -38.44 242.01 -16.13
N VAL A 439 -37.70 241.04 -15.59
CA VAL A 439 -36.30 240.82 -16.02
C VAL A 439 -36.13 239.64 -16.97
N LEU A 440 -37.10 238.72 -17.09
CA LEU A 440 -37.05 237.62 -18.07
C LEU A 440 -37.25 238.06 -19.54
N LEU A 441 -37.55 239.34 -19.83
CA LEU A 441 -37.73 239.80 -21.22
C LEU A 441 -36.46 240.36 -21.90
N ILE A 442 -35.31 240.53 -21.25
CA ILE A 442 -34.14 241.22 -21.87
C ILE A 442 -33.13 240.26 -22.58
N MET A 443 -33.47 238.98 -22.76
CA MET A 443 -32.70 238.03 -23.60
C MET A 443 -32.85 238.25 -25.14
N SER A 444 -32.64 239.44 -25.73
CA SER A 444 -32.51 239.61 -27.21
C SER A 444 -31.36 240.55 -27.63
N GLU A 445 -30.33 239.97 -28.29
CA GLU A 445 -29.22 240.51 -29.13
C GLU A 445 -28.21 241.61 -28.65
N VAL A 446 -26.93 241.45 -29.10
CA VAL A 446 -25.82 242.44 -29.33
C VAL A 446 -25.19 243.13 -28.06
N LEU A 447 -23.90 243.51 -27.91
CA LEU A 447 -22.70 243.79 -28.75
C LEU A 447 -21.40 243.39 -28.01
#